data_AF-A0A7X1CK12-F1
#
_entry.id   AF-A0A7X1CK12-F1
#
_cell.length_a   1.000
_cell.length_b   1.000
_cell.length_c   1.000
_cell.angle_alpha   90.00
_cell.angle_beta   90.00
_cell.angle_gamma   90.00
#
_symmetry.space_group_name_H-M   'P 1'
#
loop_
_entity.id
_entity.type
_entity.pdbx_description
1 polymer ?
#
loop_
_entity_poly.entity_id
_entity_poly.type
_entity_poly.pdbx_seq_one_letter_code
_entity_poly.pdbx_strand_id
1 'polypeptide(L)' 'MKNTLNQIREKYIEVDRMEEPGRTNQLVNLMNVLEEEYQTHQLNPTNEFLEREEVKLYKQISMARDI' A
#
# COMPACT_ATOMS: atom_id res chain seq x y z
N MET A 1 -5.81 -15.52 3.92
CA MET A 1 -4.52 -15.66 4.65
C MET A 1 -4.07 -14.24 4.88
N LYS A 2 -3.94 -13.79 6.14
CA LYS A 2 -3.60 -12.38 6.41
C LYS A 2 -2.16 -12.10 5.96
N ASN A 3 -1.97 -11.20 5.01
CA ASN A 3 -0.64 -10.77 4.62
C ASN A 3 -0.03 -9.93 5.74
N THR A 4 1.19 -10.25 6.15
CA THR A 4 1.91 -9.40 7.10
C THR A 4 2.39 -8.14 6.40
N LEU A 5 2.52 -7.05 7.16
CA LEU A 5 2.97 -5.76 6.62
C LEU A 5 4.35 -5.86 5.93
N ASN A 6 5.25 -6.70 6.45
CA ASN A 6 6.55 -6.94 5.83
C ASN A 6 6.45 -7.64 4.47
N GLN A 7 5.55 -8.63 4.33
CA GLN A 7 5.31 -9.28 3.03
C GLN A 7 4.76 -8.29 1.99
N ILE A 8 3.89 -7.36 2.41
CA ILE A 8 3.37 -6.31 1.54
C ILE A 8 4.49 -5.36 1.12
N ARG A 9 5.42 -5.01 2.02
CA ARG A 9 6.61 -4.19 1.70
C ARG A 9 7.53 -4.87 0.70
N GLU A 10 7.85 -6.14 0.92
CA GLU A 10 8.68 -6.91 0.00
C GLU A 10 8.02 -6.98 -1.38
N LYS A 11 6.71 -7.21 -1.42
CA LYS A 11 5.97 -7.26 -2.68
C LYS A 11 5.94 -5.91 -3.40
N TYR A 12 5.81 -4.81 -2.65
CA TYR A 12 5.89 -3.46 -3.21
C TYR A 12 7.23 -3.23 -3.93
N ILE A 13 8.36 -3.62 -3.32
CA ILE A 13 9.69 -3.47 -3.94
C ILE A 13 9.80 -4.25 -5.26
N GLU A 14 9.21 -5.44 -5.33
CA GLU A 14 9.16 -6.22 -6.57
C GLU A 14 8.30 -5.53 -7.62
N VAL A 15 7.09 -5.08 -7.22
CA VAL A 15 6.12 -4.47 -8.12
C VAL A 15 6.62 -3.17 -8.68
N ASP A 16 7.26 -2.31 -7.89
CA ASP A 16 7.74 -0.99 -8.32
C ASP A 16 8.78 -1.06 -9.47
N ARG A 17 9.37 -2.24 -9.70
CA ARG A 17 10.31 -2.51 -10.80
C ARG A 17 9.66 -3.11 -12.04
N MET A 18 8.35 -3.33 -12.02
CA MET A 18 7.61 -3.90 -13.14
C MET A 18 7.33 -2.84 -14.21
N GLU A 19 7.11 -3.30 -15.44
CA GLU A 19 6.65 -2.45 -16.55
C GLU A 19 5.13 -2.22 -16.49
N GLU A 20 4.67 -1.13 -17.10
CA GLU A 20 3.25 -0.83 -17.26
C GLU A 20 2.59 -1.71 -18.34
N PRO A 21 1.26 -1.99 -18.21
CA PRO A 21 0.33 -1.56 -17.16
C PRO A 21 0.30 -2.50 -15.93
N GLY A 22 1.12 -3.55 -15.94
CA GLY A 22 1.13 -4.59 -14.91
C GLY A 22 1.50 -4.02 -13.54
N ARG A 23 2.44 -3.08 -13.50
CA ARG A 23 2.85 -2.37 -12.28
C ARG A 23 1.65 -1.70 -11.60
N THR A 24 0.95 -0.80 -12.30
CA THR A 24 -0.19 -0.06 -11.75
C THR A 24 -1.25 -0.97 -11.15
N ASN A 25 -1.62 -2.05 -11.85
CA ASN A 25 -2.63 -2.99 -11.36
C ASN A 25 -2.18 -3.70 -10.07
N GLN A 26 -0.90 -4.07 -9.98
CA GLN A 26 -0.37 -4.71 -8.78
C GLN A 26 -0.26 -3.73 -7.60
N LEU A 27 0.10 -2.46 -7.84
CA LEU A 27 0.11 -1.43 -6.80
C LEU A 27 -1.31 -1.21 -6.22
N VAL A 28 -2.33 -1.16 -7.08
CA VAL A 28 -3.74 -1.08 -6.64
C VAL A 28 -4.12 -2.28 -5.78
N ASN A 29 -3.73 -3.50 -6.18
CA ASN A 29 -4.00 -4.70 -5.38
C ASN A 29 -3.34 -4.63 -3.99
N LEU A 30 -2.11 -4.13 -3.89
CA LEU A 30 -1.42 -3.96 -2.60
C LEU A 30 -2.11 -2.91 -1.72
N MET A 31 -2.61 -1.82 -2.31
CA MET A 31 -3.43 -0.83 -1.60
C MET A 31 -4.69 -1.49 -1.03
N ASN A 32 -5.44 -2.24 -1.83
CA ASN A 32 -6.67 -2.92 -1.40
C ASN A 32 -6.41 -3.88 -0.22
N VAL A 33 -5.29 -4.62 -0.26
CA VAL A 33 -4.90 -5.49 0.86
C VAL A 33 -4.64 -4.69 2.14
N LEU A 34 -3.96 -3.54 2.06
CA LEU A 34 -3.74 -2.68 3.22
C LEU A 34 -5.06 -2.10 3.77
N GLU A 35 -5.99 -1.74 2.89
CA GLU A 35 -7.31 -1.26 3.30
C GLU A 35 -8.12 -2.35 4.02
N GLU A 36 -8.14 -3.57 3.47
CA GLU A 36 -8.90 -4.68 4.04
C GLU A 36 -8.30 -5.18 5.37
N GLU A 37 -6.98 -5.36 5.41
CA GLU A 37 -6.32 -6.03 6.53
C GLU A 37 -5.93 -5.09 7.68
N TYR A 38 -5.76 -3.80 7.38
CA TYR A 38 -5.23 -2.79 8.30
C TYR A 38 -6.10 -1.52 8.38
N GLN A 39 -7.19 -1.43 7.62
CA GLN A 39 -8.10 -0.29 7.62
C GLN A 39 -7.39 1.04 7.34
N THR A 40 -6.42 1.03 6.41
CA THR A 40 -5.60 2.20 6.08
C THR A 40 -6.37 3.31 5.39
N HIS A 41 -7.59 3.04 4.88
CA HIS A 41 -8.48 4.04 4.32
C HIS A 41 -9.39 4.63 5.39
N GLN A 42 -9.17 5.91 5.73
CA GLN A 42 -10.02 6.65 6.67
C GLN A 42 -10.28 8.06 6.18
N LEU A 43 -11.52 8.52 6.34
CA LEU A 43 -11.89 9.92 6.16
C LEU A 43 -11.48 10.72 7.39
N ASN A 44 -10.77 11.83 7.20
CA ASN A 44 -10.25 12.70 8.26
C ASN A 44 -9.39 11.95 9.31
N PRO A 45 -8.28 11.31 8.89
CA PRO A 45 -7.43 10.56 9.79
C PRO A 45 -6.78 11.47 10.84
N THR A 46 -6.58 10.95 12.05
CA THR A 46 -5.79 11.63 13.08
C THR A 46 -4.30 11.58 12.74
N ASN A 47 -3.51 12.50 13.30
CA ASN A 47 -2.05 12.47 13.14
C ASN A 47 -1.46 11.15 13.64
N GLU A 48 -1.96 10.61 14.75
CA GLU A 48 -1.53 9.30 15.26
C GLU A 48 -1.80 8.16 14.28
N PHE A 49 -2.96 8.18 13.61
CA PHE A 49 -3.26 7.20 12.56
C PHE A 49 -2.30 7.34 11.38
N LEU A 50 -1.96 8.56 10.97
CA LEU A 50 -1.02 8.81 9.88
C LEU A 50 0.40 8.34 10.19
N GLU A 51 0.77 8.22 11.46
CA GLU A 51 2.07 7.73 11.90
C GLU A 51 2.21 6.21 11.86
N ARG A 52 1.10 5.48 11.68
CA ARG A 52 1.12 4.02 11.58
C ARG A 52 1.88 3.56 10.35
N GLU A 53 2.65 2.50 10.52
CA GLU A 53 3.56 1.97 9.50
C GLU A 53 2.80 1.45 8.26
N GLU A 54 1.62 0.87 8.46
CA GLU A 54 0.71 0.45 7.39
C GLU A 54 0.16 1.63 6.58
N VAL A 55 -0.13 2.76 7.22
CA VAL A 55 -0.68 3.96 6.57
C VAL A 55 0.43 4.67 5.79
N LYS A 56 1.64 4.73 6.36
CA LYS A 56 2.84 5.21 5.65
C LYS A 56 3.10 4.38 4.39
N LEU A 57 3.03 3.06 4.48
CA LEU A 57 3.20 2.19 3.32
C LEU A 57 2.09 2.38 2.28
N TYR A 58 0.84 2.45 2.71
CA TYR A 58 -0.29 2.72 1.81
C TYR A 58 -0.08 4.03 1.03
N LYS A 59 0.37 5.10 1.71
CA LYS A 59 0.70 6.38 1.05
C LYS A 59 1.84 6.25 0.04
N GLN A 60 2.90 5.52 0.38
CA GLN A 60 4.03 5.30 -0.54
C GLN A 60 3.57 4.59 -1.81
N ILE A 61 2.78 3.52 -1.68
CA ILE A 61 2.24 2.77 -2.82
C ILE A 61 1.30 3.65 -3.65
N SER A 62 0.43 4.43 -3.00
CA SER A 62 -0.45 5.37 -3.70
C SER A 62 0.33 6.41 -4.51
N MET A 63 1.42 6.96 -3.94
CA MET A 63 2.27 7.91 -4.66
C MET A 63 2.97 7.26 -5.84
N ALA A 64 3.50 6.05 -5.67
CA ALA A 64 4.19 5.32 -6.73
C ALA A 64 3.26 4.97 -7.90
N ARG A 65 1.98 4.69 -7.64
CA ARG A 65 0.96 4.41 -8.65
C ARG A 65 0.66 5.64 -9.54
N ASP A 66 0.78 6.83 -8.98
CA ASP A 66 0.42 8.09 -9.67
C ASP A 66 1.60 8.69 -10.48
N ILE A 67 2.75 8.00 -10.53
CA ILE A 67 3.94 8.30 -11.35
C ILE A 67 3.90 7.44 -12.61
#